data_AF-A0A832IJJ2-F1
#
_entry.id   AF-A0A832IJJ2-F1
#
_cell.length_a   1.000
_cell.length_b   1.000
_cell.length_c   1.000
_cell.angle_alpha   90.00
_cell.angle_beta   90.00
_cell.angle_gamma   90.00
#
_symmetry.space_group_name_H-M   'P 1'
#
loop_
_entity.id
_entity.type
_entity.pdbx_description
1 polymer ?
#
loop_
_entity_poly.entity_id
_entity_poly.type
_entity_poly.pdbx_seq_one_letter_code
_entity_poly.pdbx_strand_id
1 'polypeptide(L)'
;LTAKPEALPYPKSASKYKFYGNNIQIMIDTALTWEEGELKDALLYAIANHMKKCYLNWNKDTVEDAIIFKHLSELSGGRINLSAKEETLSEIKNLLRKKTSGGKHNKSNKSYKNRKKR
;
A
#
# COMPACT_ATOMS: atom_id res chain seq x y z
N LEU A 1 -25.93 -20.71 -31.74
CA LEU A 1 -26.14 -20.66 -30.27
C LEU A 1 -25.26 -19.57 -29.69
N THR A 2 -25.80 -18.38 -29.45
CA THR A 2 -25.12 -17.29 -28.71
C THR A 2 -25.51 -17.42 -27.24
N ALA A 3 -24.79 -18.28 -26.51
CA ALA A 3 -25.04 -18.47 -25.08
C ALA A 3 -24.71 -17.19 -24.30
N LYS A 4 -25.58 -16.80 -23.36
CA LYS A 4 -25.31 -15.68 -22.45
C LYS A 4 -24.10 -16.04 -21.56
N PRO A 5 -23.18 -15.09 -21.33
CA PRO A 5 -22.02 -15.34 -20.48
C PRO A 5 -22.46 -15.66 -19.06
N GLU A 6 -21.75 -16.59 -18.42
CA GLU A 6 -21.97 -16.96 -17.03
C GLU A 6 -21.57 -15.80 -16.10
N ALA A 7 -22.35 -15.58 -15.05
CA ALA A 7 -22.08 -14.51 -14.09
C ALA A 7 -20.86 -14.87 -13.23
N LEU A 8 -19.79 -14.09 -13.37
CA LEU A 8 -18.60 -14.27 -12.54
C LEU A 8 -18.89 -13.90 -11.08
N PRO A 9 -18.57 -14.77 -10.11
CA PRO A 9 -18.72 -14.42 -8.70
C PRO A 9 -17.76 -13.31 -8.30
N TYR A 10 -18.27 -12.29 -7.61
CA TYR A 10 -17.44 -11.21 -7.09
C TYR A 10 -16.45 -11.75 -6.05
N PRO A 11 -15.17 -11.33 -6.09
CA PRO A 11 -14.20 -11.73 -5.10
C PRO A 11 -14.58 -11.18 -3.72
N LYS A 12 -14.80 -12.07 -2.75
CA LYS A 12 -15.19 -11.75 -1.36
C LYS A 12 -14.01 -11.32 -0.48
N SER A 13 -12.95 -10.77 -1.06
CA SER A 13 -11.80 -10.34 -0.26
C SER A 13 -12.11 -8.99 0.39
N ALA A 14 -12.64 -9.05 1.60
CA ALA A 14 -12.87 -7.89 2.44
C ALA A 14 -11.85 -7.92 3.58
N SER A 15 -10.78 -7.12 3.48
CA SER A 15 -9.91 -6.88 4.63
C SER A 15 -10.64 -5.99 5.65
N LYS A 16 -10.45 -6.28 6.94
CA LYS A 16 -10.97 -5.47 8.06
C LYS A 16 -10.57 -4.00 7.91
N TYR A 17 -9.37 -3.75 7.38
CA TYR A 17 -8.78 -2.44 7.19
C TYR A 17 -8.64 -2.15 5.69
N LYS A 18 -9.59 -1.40 5.12
CA LYS A 18 -9.66 -1.11 3.67
C LYS A 18 -8.42 -0.38 3.12
N PHE A 19 -7.75 0.42 3.96
CA PHE A 19 -6.56 1.18 3.58
C PHE A 19 -5.32 0.31 3.30
N TYR A 20 -5.31 -0.95 3.71
CA TYR A 20 -4.22 -1.89 3.42
C TYR A 20 -4.41 -2.67 2.12
N GLY A 21 -5.66 -2.86 1.67
CA GLY A 21 -5.98 -3.69 0.52
C GLY A 21 -5.60 -5.17 0.72
N ASN A 22 -5.64 -5.94 -0.38
CA ASN A 22 -5.39 -7.40 -0.31
C ASN A 22 -3.91 -7.76 -0.16
N ASN A 23 -3.00 -6.90 -0.61
CA ASN A 23 -1.57 -7.20 -0.62
C ASN A 23 -1.02 -7.41 0.79
N ILE A 24 -1.46 -6.61 1.77
CA ILE A 24 -1.03 -6.78 3.16
C ILE A 24 -1.48 -8.13 3.72
N GLN A 25 -2.70 -8.58 3.40
CA GLN A 25 -3.17 -9.90 3.84
C GLN A 25 -2.29 -11.01 3.27
N ILE A 26 -2.00 -10.97 1.96
CA ILE A 26 -1.15 -11.96 1.29
C ILE A 26 0.27 -11.96 1.88
N MET A 27 0.83 -10.78 2.18
CA MET A 27 2.16 -10.69 2.80
C MET A 27 2.18 -11.28 4.20
N ILE A 28 1.14 -11.07 5.00
CA ILE A 28 1.01 -11.65 6.34
C ILE A 28 0.88 -13.17 6.24
N ASP A 29 0.01 -13.67 5.36
CA ASP A 29 -0.18 -15.11 5.17
C ASP A 29 1.14 -15.79 4.73
N THR A 30 1.92 -15.13 3.87
CA THR A 30 3.25 -15.61 3.45
C THR A 30 4.26 -15.58 4.60
N ALA A 31 4.26 -14.52 5.43
CA ALA A 31 5.15 -14.45 6.58
C ALA A 31 4.83 -15.52 7.63
N LEU A 32 3.56 -15.94 7.73
CA LEU A 32 3.13 -17.03 8.62
C LEU A 32 3.60 -18.41 8.15
N THR A 33 3.87 -18.61 6.85
CA THR A 33 4.36 -19.90 6.35
C THR A 33 5.86 -20.10 6.55
N TRP A 34 6.59 -19.04 6.87
CA TRP A 34 8.04 -19.10 7.13
C TRP A 34 8.33 -19.54 8.58
N GLU A 35 9.44 -20.25 8.74
CA GLU A 35 9.97 -20.65 10.05
C GLU A 35 10.40 -19.43 10.88
N GLU A 36 10.37 -19.60 12.20
CA GLU A 36 10.84 -18.56 13.12
C GLU A 36 12.35 -18.35 12.97
N GLY A 37 12.73 -17.12 12.66
CA GLY A 37 14.12 -16.74 12.46
C GLY A 37 14.25 -15.27 12.05
N GLU A 38 15.49 -14.79 11.99
CA GLU A 38 15.81 -13.38 11.68
C GLU A 38 15.23 -12.91 10.33
N LEU A 39 15.16 -13.81 9.34
CA LEU A 39 14.59 -13.52 8.03
C LEU A 39 13.09 -13.23 8.09
N LYS A 40 12.34 -13.98 8.92
CA LYS A 40 10.91 -13.76 9.13
C LYS A 40 10.67 -12.44 9.86
N ASP A 41 11.51 -12.15 10.85
CA ASP A 41 11.44 -10.89 11.59
C ASP A 41 11.67 -9.68 10.67
N ALA A 42 12.72 -9.71 9.84
CA ALA A 42 12.98 -8.66 8.85
C ALA A 42 11.82 -8.48 7.87
N LEU A 43 11.20 -9.58 7.41
CA LEU A 43 10.02 -9.55 6.55
C LEU A 43 8.82 -8.88 7.25
N LEU A 44 8.59 -9.21 8.52
CA LEU A 44 7.51 -8.62 9.32
C LEU A 44 7.68 -7.10 9.48
N TYR A 45 8.91 -6.63 9.69
CA TYR A 45 9.19 -5.19 9.69
C TYR A 45 8.97 -4.53 8.33
N ALA A 46 9.36 -5.21 7.24
CA ALA A 46 9.08 -4.71 5.90
C ALA A 46 7.56 -4.58 5.65
N ILE A 47 6.77 -5.53 6.15
CA ILE A 47 5.31 -5.49 6.09
C ILE A 47 4.76 -4.33 6.93
N ALA A 48 5.23 -4.17 8.17
CA ALA A 48 4.81 -3.07 9.05
C ALA A 48 5.13 -1.69 8.44
N ASN A 49 6.31 -1.54 7.83
CA ASN A 49 6.69 -0.35 7.07
C ASN A 49 5.74 -0.12 5.88
N HIS A 50 5.37 -1.17 5.15
CA HIS A 50 4.41 -1.08 4.06
C HIS A 50 3.02 -0.67 4.57
N MET A 51 2.57 -1.19 5.72
CA MET A 51 1.33 -0.80 6.37
C MET A 51 1.34 0.69 6.73
N LYS A 52 2.40 1.19 7.36
CA LYS A 52 2.55 2.62 7.69
C LYS A 52 2.43 3.49 6.42
N LYS A 53 3.03 3.06 5.31
CA LYS A 53 2.92 3.74 4.01
C LYS A 53 1.51 3.73 3.44
N CYS A 54 0.83 2.58 3.44
CA CYS A 54 -0.54 2.45 2.99
C CYS A 54 -1.49 3.32 3.81
N TYR A 55 -1.30 3.36 5.14
CA TYR A 55 -2.06 4.21 6.03
C TYR A 55 -1.92 5.68 5.64
N LEU A 56 -0.69 6.19 5.48
CA LEU A 56 -0.43 7.59 5.11
C LEU A 56 -0.88 7.96 3.69
N ASN A 57 -1.01 6.98 2.80
CA ASN A 57 -1.50 7.21 1.44
C ASN A 57 -3.04 7.33 1.40
N TRP A 58 -3.74 6.60 2.27
CA TRP A 58 -5.21 6.59 2.34
C TRP A 58 -5.78 7.55 3.39
N ASN A 59 -5.06 7.78 4.49
CA ASN A 59 -5.39 8.72 5.56
C ASN A 59 -4.48 9.95 5.50
N LYS A 60 -5.00 11.12 5.89
CA LYS A 60 -4.23 12.38 5.91
C LYS A 60 -3.49 12.62 7.23
N ASP A 61 -3.76 11.78 8.23
CA ASP A 61 -3.21 11.92 9.58
C ASP A 61 -2.00 11.00 9.79
N THR A 62 -1.09 11.44 10.64
CA THR A 62 0.02 10.61 11.11
C THR A 62 -0.49 9.47 11.97
N VAL A 63 0.21 8.34 11.94
CA VAL A 63 -0.11 7.16 12.76
C VAL A 63 1.09 6.77 13.60
N GLU A 64 0.83 6.39 14.85
CA GLU A 64 1.84 5.84 15.75
C GLU A 64 2.18 4.40 15.39
N ASP A 65 3.44 4.02 15.58
CA ASP A 65 3.94 2.68 15.25
C ASP A 65 3.23 1.60 16.07
N ALA A 66 2.87 1.89 17.32
CA ALA A 66 2.09 1.01 18.19
C ALA A 66 0.74 0.59 17.57
N ILE A 67 0.06 1.53 16.88
CA ILE A 67 -1.21 1.24 16.20
C ILE A 67 -0.99 0.32 15.00
N ILE A 68 0.10 0.54 14.24
CA ILE A 68 0.45 -0.32 13.10
C ILE A 68 0.76 -1.74 13.58
N PHE A 69 1.53 -1.89 14.67
CA PHE A 69 1.80 -3.20 15.25
C PHE A 69 0.53 -3.89 15.76
N LYS A 70 -0.39 -3.13 16.38
CA LYS A 70 -1.69 -3.66 16.78
C LYS A 70 -2.50 -4.16 15.58
N HIS A 71 -2.59 -3.38 14.50
CA HIS A 71 -3.28 -3.81 13.29
C HIS A 71 -2.67 -5.07 12.67
N LEU A 72 -1.33 -5.18 12.68
CA LEU A 72 -0.63 -6.34 12.16
C LEU A 72 -0.91 -7.59 13.02
N SER A 73 -0.87 -7.47 14.34
CA SER A 73 -1.24 -8.55 15.25
C SER A 73 -2.70 -8.99 15.03
N GLU A 74 -3.64 -8.04 14.91
CA GLU A 74 -5.04 -8.35 14.63
C GLU A 74 -5.25 -9.06 13.27
N LEU A 75 -4.58 -8.60 12.21
CA LEU A 75 -4.68 -9.22 10.88
C LEU A 75 -4.01 -10.61 10.83
N SER A 76 -3.00 -10.83 11.66
CA SER A 76 -2.35 -12.15 11.81
C SER A 76 -3.12 -13.14 12.68
N GLY A 77 -4.24 -12.72 13.27
CA GLY A 77 -4.98 -13.53 14.25
C GLY A 77 -4.22 -13.72 15.57
N GLY A 78 -3.38 -12.77 15.96
CA GLY A 78 -2.60 -12.79 17.20
C GLY A 78 -1.33 -13.64 17.16
N ARG A 79 -0.97 -14.19 15.99
CA ARG A 79 0.22 -15.04 15.82
C ARG A 79 1.52 -14.25 15.74
N ILE A 80 1.45 -12.96 15.39
CA ILE A 80 2.62 -12.11 15.24
C ILE A 80 2.56 -10.98 16.27
N ASN A 81 3.53 -10.94 17.18
CA ASN A 81 3.68 -9.90 18.19
C ASN A 81 5.04 -9.20 18.05
N LEU A 82 5.06 -8.11 17.29
CA LEU A 82 6.22 -7.22 17.14
C LEU A 82 6.32 -6.16 18.24
N SER A 83 5.29 -6.03 19.09
CA SER A 83 5.22 -5.00 20.13
C SER A 83 6.30 -5.11 21.22
N ALA A 84 7.02 -6.24 21.28
CA ALA A 84 8.10 -6.46 22.24
C ALA A 84 9.46 -5.97 21.75
N LYS A 85 9.60 -5.63 20.47
CA LYS A 85 10.87 -5.19 19.89
C LYS A 85 10.92 -3.67 19.82
N GLU A 86 12.01 -3.08 20.30
CA GLU A 86 12.24 -1.63 20.35
C GLU A 86 12.58 -1.00 18.98
N GLU A 87 12.37 -1.71 17.87
CA GLU A 87 12.70 -1.16 16.55
C GLU A 87 11.57 -0.26 16.04
N THR A 88 11.93 1.00 15.83
CA THR A 88 11.04 2.02 15.27
C THR A 88 10.84 1.82 13.77
N LEU A 89 9.62 2.04 13.27
CA LEU A 89 9.35 1.98 11.84
C LEU A 89 9.98 3.16 11.11
N SER A 90 10.23 2.98 9.81
CA SER A 90 10.85 4.00 8.96
C SER A 90 10.11 5.34 9.03
N GLU A 91 10.88 6.44 9.02
CA GLU A 91 10.33 7.79 9.11
C GLU A 91 9.44 8.14 7.92
N ILE A 92 8.35 8.84 8.25
CA ILE A 92 7.30 9.32 7.33
C ILE A 92 7.88 10.09 6.13
N LYS A 93 8.95 10.87 6.34
CA LYS A 93 9.63 11.66 5.29
C LYS A 93 10.22 10.79 4.16
N ASN A 94 10.67 9.58 4.47
CA ASN A 94 11.20 8.66 3.47
C ASN A 94 10.07 7.90 2.73
N LEU A 95 8.88 7.82 3.33
CA LEU A 95 7.74 7.08 2.79
C LEU A 95 6.86 7.92 1.83
N LEU A 96 6.69 9.22 2.12
CA LEU A 96 5.94 10.12 1.24
C LEU A 96 6.87 10.71 0.16
N ARG A 97 6.74 10.21 -1.07
CA ARG A 97 7.18 11.01 -2.23
C ARG A 97 6.34 12.28 -2.23
N LYS A 98 7.00 13.43 -2.05
CA LYS A 98 6.42 14.74 -2.32
C LYS A 98 5.79 14.65 -3.72
N LYS A 99 4.46 14.60 -3.81
CA LYS A 99 3.76 14.78 -5.08
C LYS A 99 4.31 16.09 -5.61
N THR A 100 5.04 16.05 -6.72
CA THR A 100 5.44 17.24 -7.43
C THR A 100 4.14 17.87 -7.94
N SER A 101 3.57 18.74 -7.12
CA SER A 101 2.44 19.56 -7.49
C SER A 101 2.86 20.40 -8.69
N GLY A 102 2.37 20.03 -9.87
CA GLY A 102 2.43 20.85 -11.07
C GLY A 102 3.82 21.05 -11.65
N GLY A 103 4.31 20.06 -12.40
CA GLY A 103 5.13 20.40 -13.56
C GLY A 103 4.29 21.27 -14.48
N LYS A 104 4.49 22.60 -14.43
CA LYS A 104 3.99 23.55 -15.43
C LYS A 104 4.53 23.12 -16.79
N HIS A 105 3.77 22.28 -17.49
CA HIS A 105 3.95 22.08 -18.92
C HIS A 105 3.48 23.38 -19.58
N ASN A 106 4.40 24.34 -19.73
CA ASN A 106 4.25 25.43 -20.69
C ASN A 106 4.20 24.79 -22.07
N LYS A 107 3.01 24.34 -22.50
CA LYS A 107 2.72 24.07 -23.91
C LYS A 107 2.86 25.40 -24.63
N SER A 108 4.02 25.64 -25.24
CA SER A 108 4.17 26.73 -26.18
C SER A 108 3.18 26.48 -27.32
N ASN A 109 2.21 27.36 -27.44
CA ASN A 109 1.27 27.38 -28.56
C ASN A 109 2.07 27.73 -29.82
N LYS A 110 2.55 26.71 -30.53
CA LYS A 110 3.17 26.90 -31.84
C LYS A 110 2.03 27.10 -32.84
N SER A 111 1.67 28.37 -33.03
CA SER A 111 0.74 28.85 -34.05
C SER A 111 1.24 28.41 -35.42
N TYR A 112 0.62 27.38 -36.00
CA TYR A 112 0.76 27.06 -37.41
C TYR A 112 -0.03 28.10 -38.21
N LYS A 113 0.67 29.15 -38.65
CA LYS A 113 0.18 30.10 -39.66
C LYS A 113 -0.11 29.31 -40.94
N ASN A 114 -1.40 29.14 -41.24
CA ASN A 114 -1.91 28.68 -42.53
C ASN A 114 -1.36 29.59 -43.65
N ARG A 115 -0.43 29.05 -44.44
CA ARG A 115 0.05 29.71 -45.65
C ARG A 115 -0.92 29.36 -46.77
N LYS A 116 -1.89 30.27 -46.98
CA LYS A 116 -2.69 30.38 -48.21
C LYS A 116 -1.75 30.30 -49.42
N LYS A 117 -1.92 29.31 -50.30
CA LYS A 117 -1.44 29.40 -51.68
C LYS A 117 -2.66 29.47 -52.59
N ARG A 118 -2.69 30.55 -53.35
CA ARG A 118 -3.47 30.74 -54.58
C ARG A 118 -2.87 29.88 -55.67
#